data_AF-I1CIY6-F1
#
_entry.id   AF-I1CIY6-F1
#
_cell.length_a   1.000
_cell.length_b   1.000
_cell.length_c   1.000
_cell.angle_alpha   90.00
_cell.angle_beta   90.00
_cell.angle_gamma   90.00
#
_symmetry.space_group_name_H-M   'P 1'
#
loop_
_entity.id
_entity.type
_entity.pdbx_description
1 polymer ?
#
loop_
_entity_poly.entity_id
_entity_poly.type
_entity_poly.pdbx_seq_one_letter_code
_entity_poly.pdbx_strand_id
1 'polypeptide(L)'
;MKGYFIITDNAPIHVPEMIDPIIMKQGYTPVYLPPYSPKLNTIKQVWAIIKAKVKRGKLSDVETLTTRIIEASEAVTMVHLQNIIQYSVNQFEKC
;
A
#
# COMPACT_ATOMS: atom_id res chain seq x y z
N MET A 1 -7.37 -17.47 -8.24
CA MET A 1 -5.92 -17.21 -8.34
C MET A 1 -5.23 -17.77 -7.09
N LYS A 2 -4.77 -19.03 -7.10
CA LYS A 2 -4.12 -19.61 -5.91
C LYS A 2 -2.68 -19.10 -5.80
N GLY A 3 -2.22 -18.81 -4.58
CA GLY A 3 -0.83 -18.40 -4.30
C GLY A 3 -0.59 -16.88 -4.16
N TYR A 4 -1.65 -16.05 -4.20
CA TYR A 4 -1.55 -14.62 -3.95
C TYR A 4 -2.11 -14.26 -2.58
N PHE A 5 -1.47 -13.29 -1.92
CA PHE A 5 -1.79 -12.87 -0.56
C PHE A 5 -2.22 -11.41 -0.54
N ILE A 6 -3.21 -11.09 0.30
CA ILE A 6 -3.61 -9.70 0.59
C ILE A 6 -3.08 -9.35 1.97
N ILE A 7 -2.14 -8.41 2.02
CA ILE A 7 -1.54 -7.93 3.26
C ILE A 7 -2.38 -6.76 3.80
N THR A 8 -2.85 -6.87 5.04
CA THR A 8 -3.68 -5.86 5.72
C THR A 8 -3.01 -5.42 7.03
N ASP A 9 -3.17 -4.14 7.39
CA ASP A 9 -2.82 -3.69 8.74
C ASP A 9 -4.02 -3.83 9.70
N ASN A 10 -3.79 -3.56 10.99
CA ASN A 10 -4.80 -3.75 12.04
C ASN A 10 -5.71 -2.53 12.23
N ALA A 11 -6.07 -1.82 11.16
CA ALA A 11 -7.06 -0.75 11.27
C ALA A 11 -8.40 -1.33 11.77
N PRO A 12 -9.16 -0.65 12.65
CA PRO A 12 -10.42 -1.18 13.19
C PRO A 12 -11.48 -1.56 12.14
N ILE A 13 -11.36 -1.02 10.93
CA ILE A 13 -12.23 -1.33 9.79
C ILE A 13 -11.88 -2.66 9.10
N HIS A 14 -10.69 -3.23 9.35
CA HIS A 14 -10.24 -4.50 8.78
C HIS A 14 -10.65 -5.67 9.69
N VAL A 15 -11.96 -5.87 9.85
CA VAL A 15 -12.54 -6.91 10.71
C VAL A 15 -12.45 -8.28 10.01
N PRO A 16 -11.60 -9.22 10.47
CA PRO A 16 -11.33 -10.48 9.75
C PRO A 16 -12.57 -11.30 9.44
N GLU A 17 -13.51 -11.36 10.37
CA GLU A 17 -14.77 -12.11 10.23
C GLU A 17 -15.62 -11.61 9.06
N MET A 18 -15.48 -10.33 8.69
CA MET A 18 -16.19 -9.72 7.57
C MET A 18 -15.40 -9.77 6.26
N ILE A 19 -14.08 -9.55 6.31
CA ILE A 19 -13.26 -9.39 5.09
C ILE A 19 -12.66 -10.68 4.58
N ASP A 20 -12.28 -11.62 5.45
CA ASP A 20 -11.64 -12.88 5.06
C ASP A 20 -12.51 -13.71 4.10
N PRO A 21 -13.84 -13.86 4.33
CA PRO A 21 -14.69 -14.59 3.39
C PRO A 21 -14.71 -13.96 1.99
N ILE A 22 -14.63 -12.64 1.90
CA ILE A 22 -14.63 -11.90 0.63
C ILE A 22 -13.29 -12.14 -0.10
N ILE A 23 -12.18 -12.04 0.61
CA ILE A 23 -10.82 -12.25 0.09
C ILE A 23 -10.65 -13.70 -0.39
N MET A 24 -11.03 -14.67 0.44
CA MET A 24 -10.91 -16.11 0.14
C MET A 24 -11.85 -16.54 -0.99
N LYS A 25 -13.05 -15.96 -1.11
CA LYS A 25 -13.97 -16.22 -2.24
C LYS A 25 -13.35 -15.85 -3.60
N GLN A 26 -12.47 -14.83 -3.63
CA GLN A 26 -11.71 -14.45 -4.83
C GLN A 26 -10.45 -15.31 -5.05
N GLY A 27 -10.13 -16.20 -4.10
CA GLY A 27 -9.00 -17.13 -4.14
C GLY A 27 -7.70 -16.59 -3.56
N TYR A 28 -7.72 -15.42 -2.90
CA TYR A 28 -6.56 -14.86 -2.20
C TYR A 28 -6.48 -15.36 -0.75
N THR A 29 -5.30 -15.27 -0.15
CA THR A 29 -5.09 -15.55 1.28
C THR A 29 -4.86 -14.24 2.04
N PRO A 30 -5.70 -13.89 3.04
CA PRO A 30 -5.46 -12.72 3.87
C PRO A 30 -4.25 -12.94 4.79
N VAL A 31 -3.45 -11.89 4.98
CA VAL A 31 -2.30 -11.86 5.88
C VAL A 31 -2.32 -10.56 6.67
N TYR A 32 -2.43 -10.67 7.99
CA TYR A 32 -2.46 -9.53 8.89
C TYR A 32 -1.06 -9.23 9.42
N LEU A 33 -0.65 -7.97 9.32
CA LEU A 33 0.63 -7.53 9.86
C LEU A 33 0.58 -7.48 11.40
N PRO A 34 1.72 -7.67 12.10
CA PRO A 34 1.79 -7.41 13.53
C PRO A 34 1.40 -5.95 13.87
N PRO A 35 0.78 -5.70 15.04
CA PRO A 35 0.47 -4.35 15.50
C PRO A 35 1.69 -3.43 15.45
N TYR A 36 1.47 -2.15 15.17
CA TYR A 36 2.50 -1.11 15.16
C TYR A 36 3.73 -1.42 14.29
N SER A 37 3.56 -2.19 13.20
CA SER A 37 4.62 -2.55 12.25
C SER A 37 4.54 -1.75 10.93
N PRO A 38 4.64 -0.40 10.94
CA PRO A 38 4.46 0.41 9.74
C PRO A 38 5.53 0.14 8.68
N LYS A 39 6.70 -0.37 9.07
CA LYS A 39 7.77 -0.73 8.15
C LYS A 39 7.45 -1.94 7.28
N LEU A 40 6.59 -2.84 7.79
CA LEU A 40 6.11 -4.01 7.05
C LEU A 40 4.93 -3.66 6.12
N ASN A 41 4.28 -2.52 6.35
CA ASN A 41 3.19 -2.03 5.51
C ASN A 41 3.73 -1.21 4.32
N THR A 42 4.02 -1.88 3.21
CA THR A 42 4.62 -1.27 2.01
C THR A 42 3.77 -0.17 1.38
N ILE A 43 2.43 -0.21 1.50
CA ILE A 43 1.57 0.83 0.92
C ILE A 43 1.82 2.21 1.56
N LYS A 44 2.29 2.25 2.82
CA LYS A 44 2.65 3.52 3.48
C LYS A 44 3.85 4.19 2.81
N GLN A 45 4.81 3.40 2.34
CA GLN A 45 5.97 3.91 1.61
C GLN A 45 5.59 4.38 0.21
N VAL A 46 4.71 3.67 -0.48
CA VAL A 46 4.15 4.10 -1.77
C VAL A 46 3.43 5.45 -1.61
N TRP A 47 2.57 5.59 -0.59
CA TRP A 47 1.91 6.86 -0.29
C TRP A 47 2.86 7.98 0.10
N ALA A 48 4.03 7.70 0.69
CA ALA A 48 5.03 8.72 0.95
C ALA A 48 5.56 9.33 -0.35
N ILE A 49 5.84 8.50 -1.37
CA ILE A 49 6.27 8.95 -2.70
C ILE A 49 5.17 9.76 -3.39
N ILE A 50 3.94 9.24 -3.41
CA ILE A 50 2.79 9.92 -4.04
C ILE A 50 2.56 11.28 -3.39
N LYS A 51 2.49 11.34 -2.05
CA LYS A 51 2.28 12.60 -1.33
C LYS A 51 3.41 13.60 -1.57
N ALA A 52 4.66 13.14 -1.65
CA ALA A 52 5.78 14.02 -1.94
C ALA A 52 5.64 14.67 -3.32
N LYS A 53 5.13 13.94 -4.33
CA LYS A 53 4.83 14.49 -5.66
C LYS A 53 3.65 15.45 -5.64
N VAL A 54 2.55 15.07 -5.00
CA VAL A 54 1.34 15.90 -4.91
C VAL A 54 1.62 17.24 -4.23
N LYS A 55 2.50 17.28 -3.22
CA LYS A 55 2.85 18.48 -2.45
C LYS A 55 3.76 19.49 -3.18
N ARG A 56 4.34 19.15 -4.35
CA ARG A 56 5.37 19.98 -5.01
C ARG A 56 4.88 21.31 -5.58
N GLY A 57 3.58 21.59 -5.58
CA GLY A 57 3.05 22.88 -6.02
C GLY A 57 1.56 23.03 -5.75
N LYS A 58 1.03 24.23 -5.99
CA LYS A 58 -0.43 24.45 -6.03
C LYS A 58 -1.04 23.70 -7.21
N LEU A 59 -2.31 23.33 -7.10
CA LEU A 59 -3.07 22.83 -8.25
C LEU A 59 -3.27 24.02 -9.21
N SER A 60 -3.12 23.77 -10.51
CA SER A 60 -3.58 24.71 -11.54
C SER A 60 -5.11 24.67 -11.65
N ASP A 61 -5.69 25.65 -12.33
CA ASP A 61 -7.16 25.77 -12.48
C ASP A 61 -7.80 24.60 -13.24
N VAL A 62 -6.99 23.83 -13.98
CA VAL A 62 -7.44 22.66 -14.75
C VAL A 62 -7.12 21.34 -14.04
N GLU A 63 -6.37 21.36 -12.95
CA GLU A 63 -6.00 20.17 -12.18
C GLU A 63 -6.93 19.98 -10.98
N THR A 64 -7.25 18.72 -10.70
CA THR A 64 -7.88 18.33 -9.44
C THR A 64 -6.87 17.59 -8.57
N LEU A 65 -7.15 17.48 -7.27
CA LEU A 65 -6.34 16.62 -6.40
C LEU A 65 -6.29 15.18 -6.92
N THR A 66 -7.41 14.69 -7.46
CA THR A 66 -7.52 13.34 -8.02
C THR A 66 -6.62 13.15 -9.23
N THR A 67 -6.62 14.08 -10.20
CA THR A 67 -5.75 13.96 -11.39
C THR A 67 -4.29 13.94 -11.00
N ARG A 68 -3.89 14.80 -10.05
CA ARG A 68 -2.51 14.83 -9.56
C ARG A 68 -2.12 13.57 -8.77
N ILE A 69 -3.05 12.96 -8.03
CA ILE A 69 -2.80 11.66 -7.37
C ILE A 69 -2.60 10.56 -8.41
N ILE A 70 -3.41 10.52 -9.48
CA ILE A 70 -3.30 9.55 -10.57
C ILE A 70 -1.92 9.69 -11.23
N GLU A 71 -1.57 10.88 -11.71
CA GLU A 71 -0.26 11.14 -12.34
C GLU A 71 0.92 10.80 -11.41
N ALA A 72 0.82 11.17 -10.13
CA ALA A 72 1.85 10.84 -9.15
C ALA A 72 2.00 9.33 -8.93
N SER A 73 0.88 8.59 -8.98
CA SER A 73 0.84 7.13 -8.82
C SER A 73 1.39 6.41 -10.06
N GLU A 74 1.01 6.83 -11.26
CA GLU A 74 1.52 6.28 -12.52
C GLU A 74 3.03 6.50 -12.68
N ALA A 75 3.54 7.60 -12.12
CA ALA A 75 4.96 7.89 -12.11
C ALA A 75 5.75 7.11 -11.03
N VAL A 76 5.13 6.18 -10.29
CA VAL A 76 5.82 5.20 -9.43
C VAL A 76 6.27 4.01 -10.28
N THR A 77 7.56 3.97 -10.61
CA THR A 77 8.15 2.89 -11.42
C THR A 77 8.15 1.53 -10.72
N MET A 78 8.23 0.46 -11.51
CA MET A 78 8.39 -0.91 -11.00
C MET A 78 9.63 -1.07 -10.11
N VAL A 79 10.74 -0.39 -10.45
CA VAL A 79 11.97 -0.40 -9.65
C VAL A 79 11.72 0.19 -8.25
N HIS A 80 10.94 1.28 -8.14
CA HIS A 80 10.57 1.82 -6.82
C HIS A 80 9.75 0.81 -6.01
N LEU A 81 8.80 0.13 -6.64
CA LEU A 81 7.97 -0.88 -5.97
C LEU A 81 8.82 -2.07 -5.48
N GLN A 82 9.72 -2.57 -6.32
CA GLN A 82 10.67 -3.63 -5.95
C GLN A 82 11.55 -3.22 -4.76
N ASN A 83 12.09 -1.99 -4.79
CA ASN A 83 12.91 -1.47 -3.69
C ASN A 83 12.12 -1.35 -2.38
N ILE A 84 10.86 -0.90 -2.43
CA ILE A 84 9.97 -0.82 -1.26
C ILE A 84 9.71 -2.22 -0.67
N ILE A 85 9.43 -3.19 -1.54
CA ILE A 85 9.21 -4.59 -1.12
C ILE A 85 10.48 -5.13 -0.47
N GLN A 86 11.63 -4.99 -1.12
CA GLN A 86 12.91 -5.46 -0.59
C GLN A 86 13.26 -4.79 0.74
N TYR A 87 13.00 -3.48 0.87
CA TYR A 87 13.18 -2.78 2.13
C TYR A 87 12.31 -3.41 3.23
N SER A 88 11.02 -3.70 2.96
CA SER A 88 10.11 -4.34 3.92
C SER A 88 10.62 -5.73 4.36
N VAL A 89 11.06 -6.57 3.41
CA VAL A 89 11.67 -7.87 3.68
C VAL A 89 12.87 -7.74 4.62
N ASN A 90 13.74 -6.74 4.38
CA ASN A 90 14.91 -6.47 5.23
C ASN A 90 14.56 -5.97 6.65
N GLN A 91 13.28 -5.72 6.96
CA GLN A 91 12.81 -5.39 8.30
C GLN A 91 12.20 -6.59 9.03
N PHE A 92 12.01 -7.74 8.38
CA PHE A 92 11.33 -8.88 9.00
C PHE A 92 12.04 -9.37 10.27
N GLU A 93 13.38 -9.45 10.24
CA GLU A 93 14.18 -9.84 11.40
C GLU A 93 14.29 -8.74 12.48
N LYS A 94 13.80 -7.53 12.20
CA LYS A 94 13.91 -6.36 13.07
C LYS A 94 12.59 -5.99 13.74
N CYS A 95 11.53 -6.74 13.47
CA CYS A 95 10.16 -6.49 13.92
C CYS A 95 9.68 -7.62 14.84
#